data_AF-A7UQU2-F1
#
_entry.id   AF-A7UQU2-F1
#
_cell.length_a   1.000
_cell.length_b   1.000
_cell.length_c   1.000
_cell.angle_alpha   90.00
_cell.angle_beta   90.00
_cell.angle_gamma   90.00
#
_symmetry.space_group_name_H-M   'P 1'
#
loop_
_entity.id
_entity.type
_entity.pdbx_description
1 polymer ?
#
loop_
_entity_poly.entity_id
_entity_poly.type
_entity_poly.pdbx_seq_one_letter_code
_entity_poly.pdbx_strand_id
1 'polypeptide(L)' 'MGRPWHYACLYAPSAFLYFSSAFAFSLYLLVNIYERRCGILSTYGLKYSRAFANMYNVGISKEQMIAATSKVCPEKKHFS' A
#
# COMPACT_ATOMS: atom_id res chain seq x y z
N MET A 1 21.23 10.87 -12.02
CA MET A 1 20.97 10.86 -10.56
C MET A 1 20.92 9.41 -10.07
N GLY A 2 21.93 8.99 -9.30
CA GLY A 2 22.00 7.64 -8.72
C GLY A 2 20.97 7.46 -7.60
N ARG A 3 20.27 6.32 -7.57
CA ARG A 3 19.35 5.96 -6.50
C ARG A 3 20.15 5.87 -5.18
N PRO A 4 19.84 6.66 -4.14
CA PRO A 4 20.59 6.70 -2.87
C PRO A 4 20.70 5.35 -2.15
N TRP A 5 19.80 4.41 -2.49
CA TRP A 5 19.67 3.11 -1.87
C TRP A 5 20.82 2.14 -2.17
N HIS A 6 21.52 2.29 -3.29
CA HIS A 6 22.62 1.36 -3.62
C HIS A 6 23.83 1.50 -2.69
N TYR A 7 24.08 2.70 -2.16
CA TYR A 7 25.25 2.95 -1.29
C TYR A 7 24.97 2.57 0.18
N ALA A 8 23.71 2.59 0.61
CA ALA A 8 23.31 2.25 1.99
C ALA A 8 23.26 0.73 2.27
N CYS A 9 23.04 -0.09 1.24
CA CYS A 9 22.96 -1.55 1.38
C CYS A 9 24.30 -2.20 1.77
N LEU A 10 25.42 -1.54 1.48
CA LEU A 10 26.77 -2.05 1.76
C LEU A 10 27.23 -1.79 3.21
N TYR A 11 26.61 -0.85 3.93
CA TYR A 11 27.11 -0.38 5.23
C TYR A 11 26.29 -0.89 6.43
N ALA A 12 25.03 -1.28 6.24
CA ALA A 12 24.18 -1.78 7.32
C ALA A 12 23.15 -2.81 6.80
N PRO A 13 23.37 -4.13 6.97
CA PRO A 13 22.38 -5.15 6.59
C PRO A 13 21.05 -4.99 7.33
N SER A 14 21.05 -4.34 8.50
CA SER A 14 19.84 -3.94 9.24
C SER A 14 19.01 -2.87 8.51
N ALA A 15 19.63 -1.97 7.74
CA ALA A 15 18.91 -0.98 6.95
C ALA A 15 18.20 -1.61 5.74
N PHE A 16 18.75 -2.70 5.19
CA PHE A 16 18.10 -3.48 4.11
C PHE A 16 16.82 -4.17 4.59
N LEU A 17 16.85 -4.71 5.82
CA LEU A 17 15.67 -5.28 6.48
C LEU A 17 14.65 -4.21 6.86
N TYR A 18 15.10 -3.02 7.30
CA TYR A 18 14.21 -1.88 7.58
C TYR A 18 13.52 -1.32 6.34
N PHE A 19 14.24 -1.24 5.21
CA PHE A 19 13.64 -0.79 3.96
C PHE A 19 12.64 -1.82 3.41
N SER A 20 12.93 -3.11 3.60
CA SER A 20 12.03 -4.21 3.26
C SER A 20 10.80 -4.27 4.17
N SER A 21 10.94 -4.00 5.47
CA SER A 21 9.84 -4.00 6.44
C SER A 21 8.97 -2.75 6.31
N ALA A 22 9.55 -1.59 6.02
CA ALA A 22 8.81 -0.36 5.72
C ALA A 22 7.99 -0.49 4.42
N PHE A 23 8.58 -1.08 3.37
CA PHE A 23 7.87 -1.32 2.11
C PHE A 23 6.70 -2.31 2.28
N ALA A 24 6.88 -3.37 3.08
CA ALA A 24 5.81 -4.32 3.41
C ALA A 24 4.70 -3.66 4.25
N PHE A 25 5.05 -2.79 5.19
CA PHE A 25 4.09 -2.10 6.05
C PHE A 25 3.19 -1.12 5.27
N SER A 26 3.77 -0.34 4.33
CA SER A 26 3.03 0.62 3.51
C SER A 26 1.97 -0.05 2.62
N LEU A 27 2.33 -1.19 2.04
CA LEU A 27 1.45 -1.97 1.19
C LEU A 27 0.30 -2.59 1.99
N TYR A 28 0.62 -3.17 3.14
CA TYR A 28 -0.35 -3.75 4.05
C TYR A 28 -1.39 -2.73 4.53
N LEU A 29 -0.95 -1.51 4.86
CA LEU A 29 -1.83 -0.45 5.35
C LEU A 29 -2.95 -0.08 4.35
N LEU A 30 -2.55 0.17 3.10
CA LEU A 30 -3.46 0.58 2.04
C LEU A 30 -4.38 -0.56 1.62
N VAL A 31 -3.84 -1.78 1.49
CA VAL A 31 -4.65 -2.97 1.18
C VAL A 31 -5.69 -3.22 2.28
N ASN A 32 -5.32 -3.09 3.56
CA ASN A 32 -6.27 -3.28 4.66
C ASN A 32 -7.40 -2.25 4.64
N ILE A 33 -7.11 -0.96 4.37
CA ILE A 33 -8.15 0.08 4.23
C ILE A 33 -9.09 -0.26 3.07
N TYR A 34 -8.53 -0.66 1.93
CA TYR A 34 -9.31 -1.11 0.78
C TYR A 34 -10.20 -2.30 1.15
N GLU A 35 -9.67 -3.34 1.78
CA GLU A 35 -10.43 -4.55 2.10
C GLU A 35 -11.57 -4.29 3.09
N ARG A 36 -11.36 -3.39 4.06
CA ARG A 36 -12.38 -2.98 5.03
C ARG A 36 -13.53 -2.22 4.38
N ARG A 37 -13.31 -1.53 3.25
CA ARG A 37 -14.31 -0.70 2.57
C ARG A 37 -14.94 -1.39 1.35
N CYS A 38 -14.11 -2.04 0.55
CA CYS A 38 -14.44 -2.58 -0.77
C CYS A 38 -14.60 -4.11 -0.76
N GLY A 39 -14.08 -4.79 0.27
CA GLY A 39 -14.03 -6.25 0.35
C GLY A 39 -12.70 -6.84 -0.06
N ILE A 40 -12.57 -8.16 0.14
CA ILE A 40 -11.31 -8.90 0.02
C ILE A 40 -10.70 -8.71 -1.37
N LEU A 41 -9.40 -8.43 -1.39
CA LEU A 41 -8.67 -8.26 -2.64
C LEU A 41 -8.46 -9.63 -3.29
N SER A 42 -9.04 -9.82 -4.49
CA SER A 42 -8.85 -11.06 -5.26
C SER A 42 -7.39 -11.23 -5.69
N THR A 43 -7.01 -12.45 -6.07
CA THR A 43 -5.70 -12.76 -6.66
C THR A 43 -5.38 -11.89 -7.88
N TYR A 44 -6.39 -11.55 -8.69
CA TYR A 44 -6.23 -10.58 -9.78
C TYR A 44 -5.90 -9.16 -9.28
N GLY A 45 -6.45 -8.78 -8.12
CA GLY A 45 -6.24 -7.48 -7.49
C GLY A 45 -4.81 -7.27 -6.97
N LEU A 46 -4.09 -8.36 -6.64
CA LEU A 46 -2.71 -8.31 -6.17
C LEU A 46 -1.75 -7.67 -7.17
N LYS A 47 -2.06 -7.68 -8.47
CA LYS A 47 -1.25 -6.98 -9.49
C LYS A 47 -1.20 -5.47 -9.29
N TYR A 48 -2.17 -4.90 -8.57
CA TYR A 48 -2.23 -3.47 -8.23
C TYR A 48 -1.48 -3.12 -6.94
N SER A 49 -0.85 -4.10 -6.27
CA SER A 49 0.02 -3.87 -5.09
C SER A 49 1.06 -2.77 -5.32
N ARG A 50 1.67 -2.75 -6.51
CA ARG A 50 2.63 -1.71 -6.90
C ARG A 50 2.01 -0.30 -6.97
N ALA A 51 0.75 -0.20 -7.37
CA ALA A 51 0.05 1.08 -7.40
C ALA A 51 -0.19 1.59 -5.97
N PHE A 52 -0.59 0.71 -5.05
CA PHE A 52 -0.70 1.06 -3.62
C PHE A 52 0.65 1.52 -3.05
N ALA A 53 1.75 0.84 -3.36
CA ALA A 53 3.08 1.27 -2.92
C ALA A 53 3.44 2.68 -3.47
N ASN A 54 3.11 2.95 -4.72
CA ASN A 54 3.33 4.27 -5.32
C ASN A 54 2.48 5.36 -4.64
N MET A 55 1.23 5.07 -4.29
CA MET A 55 0.36 5.99 -3.53
C MET A 55 1.00 6.38 -2.20
N TYR A 56 1.58 5.43 -1.47
CA TYR A 56 2.30 5.74 -0.24
C TYR A 56 3.54 6.60 -0.48
N ASN A 57 4.33 6.29 -1.51
CA ASN A 57 5.56 7.04 -1.84
C ASN A 57 5.29 8.52 -2.19
N VAL A 58 4.11 8.84 -2.74
CA VAL A 58 3.69 10.22 -3.00
C VAL A 58 3.02 10.90 -1.79
N GLY A 59 2.95 10.21 -0.64
CA GLY A 59 2.45 10.76 0.61
C GLY A 59 0.94 10.67 0.80
N ILE A 60 0.25 9.73 0.14
CA ILE A 60 -1.19 9.53 0.35
C ILE A 60 -1.44 9.12 1.81
N SER A 61 -2.26 9.90 2.51
CA SER A 61 -2.64 9.61 3.89
C SER A 61 -3.76 8.56 3.96
N LYS A 62 -3.95 7.96 5.14
CA LYS A 62 -5.02 6.98 5.37
C LYS A 62 -6.39 7.57 5.10
N GLU A 63 -6.59 8.81 5.51
CA GLU A 63 -7.86 9.55 5.41
C GLU A 63 -8.22 9.80 3.94
N GLN A 64 -7.23 10.14 3.12
CA GLN A 64 -7.41 10.30 1.67
C GLN A 64 -7.79 8.98 1.02
N MET A 65 -7.17 7.88 1.43
CA MET A 65 -7.51 6.56 0.92
C MET A 65 -8.92 6.11 1.34
N ILE A 66 -9.32 6.40 2.59
CA ILE A 66 -10.68 6.17 3.08
C ILE A 66 -11.70 6.99 2.28
N ALA A 67 -11.42 8.27 2.02
CA ALA A 67 -12.29 9.13 1.24
C ALA A 67 -12.43 8.63 -0.22
N ALA A 68 -11.33 8.20 -0.84
CA ALA A 68 -11.33 7.66 -2.20
C ALA A 68 -12.11 6.34 -2.29
N THR A 69 -11.82 5.39 -1.39
CA THR A 69 -12.52 4.09 -1.35
C THR A 69 -14.01 4.25 -1.06
N SER A 70 -14.41 5.21 -0.24
CA SER A 70 -15.83 5.52 0.03
C SER A 70 -16.57 6.08 -1.19
N LYS A 71 -15.85 6.73 -2.12
CA LYS A 71 -16.44 7.24 -3.37
C LYS A 71 -16.53 6.18 -4.46
N VAL A 72 -15.56 5.26 -4.51
CA VAL A 72 -15.41 4.28 -5.59
C VAL A 72 -16.16 3.00 -5.29
N CYS A 73 -16.07 2.51 -4.05
CA CYS A 73 -16.66 1.24 -3.68
C CYS A 73 -18.12 1.46 -3.33
N PRO A 74 -19.05 0.69 -3.93
CA PRO A 74 -20.45 0.79 -3.56
C PRO A 74 -20.58 0.42 -2.08
N GLU A 75 -21.43 1.13 -1.33
CA GLU A 75 -21.90 0.60 -0.05
C GLU A 75 -22.40 -0.81 -0.32
N LYS A 76 -21.89 -1.79 0.44
CA LYS A 76 -22.43 -3.15 0.41
C LYS A 76 -23.88 -3.07 0.85
N LYS A 77 -24.80 -2.86 -0.10
CA LYS A 77 -26.19 -3.26 0.08
C LYS A 77 -26.15 -4.76 0.18
N HIS A 78 -26.27 -5.27 1.40
CA HIS A 78 -26.67 -6.65 1.64
C HIS A 78 -27.95 -6.86 0.82
N PHE A 79 -27.84 -7.42 -0.38
CA PHE A 79 -29.00 -7.95 -1.07
C PHE A 79 -29.33 -9.22 -0.31
N SER A 80 -30.37 -9.11 0.53
CA SER A 80 -30.97 -10.22 1.27
C SER A 80 -31.71 -11.12 0.29
#